data_AF-E3NQQ6-F1
#
_entry.id   AF-E3NQQ6-F1
#
_cell.length_a   1.000
_cell.length_b   1.000
_cell.length_c   1.000
_cell.angle_alpha   90.00
_cell.angle_beta   90.00
_cell.angle_gamma   90.00
#
_symmetry.space_group_name_H-M   'P 1'
#
loop_
_entity.id
_entity.type
_entity.pdbx_description
1 polymer ?
#
loop_
_entity_poly.entity_id
_entity_poly.type
_entity_poly.pdbx_seq_one_letter_code
_entity_poly.pdbx_strand_id
1 'polypeptide(L)'
;DGLIISLSIFALCLLPHQFTVLALRPAVTLATVYIINCESHDNLILSSKLLGYIGNISYVVYLVHWPVIAIFPPLSTQNYIFLIIIIFVSSITIHHIFEQKYLKLDWKALVPFVFILVLGNVFLQNCIREHSFWNATYPTDVQRIVSMNKAQLPNFWASDPQMKDCTEEVLEDSIEPSRNYGYGHCQHFLFQQGHGNFSIMMLGNSFVLNFMNPIRAHFHQNYSDFRYMSFSGGYAITSDSGESRSSMVVFKKHVEQFKPDVLFIIMKHSYNVLFPILENDPIVQEMEENIKIYEKFAKKIYIMDHFPTFEENFLNRFLQNVINRPDELEPLHINRREHDKVMKFFFDISSMFAEDDKYLTFDRDELLAYADNTGHITAAGVKLCEPVFEKLAKKVMDNV
;
A
#
# COMPACT_ATOMS: atom_id res chain seq x y z
N ASP A 1 -49.04 4.38 -7.40
CA ASP A 1 -48.13 3.68 -6.46
C ASP A 1 -46.70 3.51 -6.97
N GLY A 2 -46.47 3.01 -8.19
CA GLY A 2 -45.10 2.84 -8.73
C GLY A 2 -44.26 4.14 -8.85
N LEU A 3 -44.89 5.29 -9.14
CA LEU A 3 -44.22 6.59 -9.16
C LEU A 3 -43.69 6.99 -7.77
N ILE A 4 -44.49 6.80 -6.73
CA ILE A 4 -44.14 7.14 -5.35
C ILE A 4 -42.97 6.26 -4.90
N ILE A 5 -42.99 4.97 -5.24
CA ILE A 5 -41.90 4.04 -4.94
C ILE A 5 -40.62 4.45 -5.67
N SER A 6 -40.71 4.78 -6.97
CA SER A 6 -39.54 5.20 -7.77
C SER A 6 -38.92 6.50 -7.26
N LEU A 7 -39.74 7.50 -6.91
CA LEU A 7 -39.30 8.75 -6.31
C LEU A 7 -38.75 8.54 -4.89
N SER A 8 -39.30 7.59 -4.13
CA SER A 8 -38.79 7.25 -2.78
C SER A 8 -37.43 6.55 -2.86
N ILE A 9 -37.22 5.66 -3.83
CA ILE A 9 -35.92 5.03 -4.09
C ILE A 9 -34.91 6.09 -4.52
N PHE A 10 -35.28 7.01 -5.41
CA PHE A 10 -34.41 8.11 -5.83
C PHE A 10 -34.05 9.04 -4.66
N ALA A 11 -35.03 9.38 -3.80
CA ALA A 11 -34.79 10.16 -2.58
C ALA A 11 -33.87 9.43 -1.58
N LEU A 12 -34.02 8.11 -1.42
CA LEU A 12 -33.13 7.27 -0.61
C LEU A 12 -31.69 7.26 -1.15
N CYS A 13 -31.50 7.27 -2.48
CA CYS A 13 -30.19 7.37 -3.11
C CYS A 13 -29.51 8.74 -2.93
N LEU A 14 -30.28 9.79 -2.63
CA LEU A 14 -29.78 11.15 -2.38
C LEU A 14 -29.49 11.42 -0.90
N LEU A 15 -29.85 10.51 0.01
CA LEU A 15 -29.52 10.66 1.42
C LEU A 15 -28.01 10.51 1.62
N PRO A 16 -27.36 11.44 2.36
CA PRO A 16 -25.93 11.38 2.63
C PRO A 16 -25.53 10.28 3.64
N HIS A 17 -26.43 9.33 3.94
CA HIS A 17 -26.24 8.30 4.96
C HIS A 17 -25.89 6.96 4.32
N GLN A 18 -24.77 6.36 4.73
CA GLN A 18 -24.34 5.05 4.24
C GLN A 18 -25.13 3.94 4.95
N PHE A 19 -26.12 3.39 4.26
CA PHE A 19 -26.83 2.20 4.73
C PHE A 19 -25.94 0.95 4.62
N THR A 20 -26.12 0.02 5.55
CA THR A 20 -25.40 -1.27 5.52
C THR A 20 -25.75 -2.05 4.25
N VAL A 21 -24.73 -2.36 3.44
CA VAL A 21 -24.85 -3.06 2.15
C VAL A 21 -25.60 -4.40 2.28
N LEU A 22 -25.44 -5.06 3.42
CA LEU A 22 -26.07 -6.35 3.73
C LEU A 22 -27.60 -6.26 3.86
N ALA A 23 -28.13 -5.13 4.34
CA ALA A 23 -29.57 -4.88 4.45
C ALA A 23 -30.16 -4.28 3.18
N LEU A 24 -29.39 -3.44 2.47
CA LEU A 24 -29.84 -2.75 1.28
C LEU A 24 -30.05 -3.70 0.09
N ARG A 25 -29.15 -4.68 -0.10
CA ARG A 25 -29.24 -5.66 -1.20
C ARG A 25 -30.57 -6.41 -1.24
N PRO A 26 -31.01 -7.12 -0.17
CA PRO A 26 -32.30 -7.80 -0.19
C PRO A 26 -33.48 -6.83 -0.32
N ALA A 27 -33.41 -5.63 0.29
CA ALA A 27 -34.46 -4.63 0.18
C ALA A 27 -34.65 -4.11 -1.26
N VAL A 28 -33.56 -3.79 -1.97
CA VAL A 28 -33.60 -3.36 -3.37
C VAL A 28 -34.07 -4.49 -4.28
N THR A 29 -33.64 -5.73 -4.04
CA THR A 29 -34.12 -6.90 -4.80
C THR A 29 -35.63 -7.12 -4.59
N LEU A 30 -36.14 -7.07 -3.36
CA LEU A 30 -37.56 -7.18 -3.07
C LEU A 30 -38.38 -6.04 -3.69
N ALA A 31 -37.85 -4.81 -3.64
CA ALA A 31 -38.47 -3.66 -4.30
C ALA A 31 -38.52 -3.85 -5.83
N THR A 32 -37.46 -4.40 -6.43
CA THR A 32 -37.41 -4.71 -7.87
C THR A 32 -38.44 -5.77 -8.24
N VAL A 33 -38.53 -6.86 -7.45
CA VAL A 33 -39.55 -7.91 -7.63
C VAL A 33 -40.96 -7.33 -7.53
N TYR A 34 -41.21 -6.44 -6.56
CA TYR A 34 -42.50 -5.77 -6.41
C TYR A 34 -42.82 -4.87 -7.61
N ILE A 35 -41.86 -4.09 -8.10
CA ILE A 35 -42.01 -3.23 -9.29
C ILE A 35 -42.34 -4.07 -10.54
N ILE A 36 -41.65 -5.20 -10.74
CA ILE A 36 -41.92 -6.14 -11.85
C ILE A 36 -43.32 -6.75 -11.70
N ASN A 37 -43.73 -7.12 -10.48
CA ASN A 37 -45.07 -7.67 -10.26
C ASN A 37 -46.19 -6.63 -10.47
N CYS A 38 -45.88 -5.35 -10.22
CA CYS A 38 -46.75 -4.20 -10.51
C CYS A 38 -46.81 -3.82 -12.01
N GLU A 39 -46.02 -4.45 -12.88
CA GLU A 39 -46.00 -4.18 -14.33
C GLU A 39 -47.28 -4.65 -15.04
N SER A 40 -48.18 -5.36 -14.35
CA SER A 40 -49.35 -6.00 -14.97
C SER A 40 -50.51 -5.06 -15.33
N HIS A 41 -50.58 -3.81 -14.85
CA HIS A 41 -51.65 -2.88 -15.23
C HIS A 41 -51.18 -1.42 -15.34
N ASP A 42 -51.15 -0.89 -16.57
CA ASP A 42 -51.20 0.55 -16.95
C ASP A 42 -50.20 1.52 -16.30
N ASN A 43 -49.01 1.06 -15.88
CA ASN A 43 -47.97 1.97 -15.39
C ASN A 43 -47.27 2.73 -16.55
N LEU A 44 -47.71 3.96 -16.81
CA LEU A 44 -47.21 4.90 -17.84
C LEU A 44 -45.68 5.13 -17.81
N ILE A 45 -45.04 5.03 -16.65
CA ILE A 45 -43.60 5.31 -16.47
C ILE A 45 -42.77 4.08 -16.85
N LEU A 46 -43.18 2.89 -16.38
CA LEU A 46 -42.51 1.62 -16.69
C LEU A 46 -42.72 1.22 -18.15
N SER A 47 -43.85 1.59 -18.75
CA SER A 47 -44.11 1.44 -20.19
C SER A 47 -43.51 2.55 -21.06
N SER A 48 -42.78 3.51 -20.48
CA SER A 48 -42.21 4.62 -21.25
C SER A 48 -41.08 4.15 -22.17
N LYS A 49 -41.14 4.57 -23.44
CA LYS A 49 -40.10 4.26 -24.44
C LYS A 49 -38.71 4.75 -24.02
N LEU A 50 -38.65 5.86 -23.29
CA LEU A 50 -37.40 6.42 -22.78
C LEU A 50 -36.77 5.52 -21.71
N LEU A 51 -37.55 5.07 -20.72
CA LEU A 51 -37.03 4.20 -19.67
C LEU A 51 -36.62 2.83 -20.24
N GLY A 52 -37.40 2.28 -21.17
CA GLY A 52 -37.02 1.07 -21.90
C GLY A 52 -35.72 1.25 -22.70
N TYR A 53 -35.52 2.42 -23.33
CA TYR A 53 -34.27 2.72 -24.04
C TYR A 53 -33.07 2.84 -23.08
N ILE A 54 -33.24 3.52 -21.94
CA ILE A 54 -32.21 3.60 -20.88
C ILE A 54 -31.85 2.19 -20.38
N GLY A 55 -32.86 1.34 -20.17
CA GLY A 55 -32.66 -0.07 -19.83
C GLY A 55 -31.85 -0.82 -20.89
N ASN A 56 -32.18 -0.66 -22.17
CA ASN A 56 -31.48 -1.32 -23.27
C ASN A 56 -30.01 -0.93 -23.39
N ILE A 57 -29.64 0.32 -23.10
CA ILE A 57 -28.23 0.77 -23.15
C ILE A 57 -27.48 0.55 -21.83
N SER A 58 -28.19 0.20 -20.75
CA SER A 58 -27.62 0.18 -19.38
C SER A 58 -26.44 -0.77 -19.24
N TYR A 59 -26.45 -1.92 -19.92
CA TYR A 59 -25.35 -2.86 -19.93
C TYR A 59 -24.09 -2.28 -20.57
N VAL A 60 -24.23 -1.59 -21.71
CA VAL A 60 -23.11 -0.92 -22.37
C VAL A 60 -22.57 0.23 -21.52
N VAL A 61 -23.45 1.03 -20.91
CA VAL A 61 -23.04 2.08 -19.95
C VAL A 61 -22.23 1.48 -18.80
N TYR A 62 -22.69 0.34 -18.26
CA TYR A 62 -21.95 -0.39 -17.22
C TYR A 62 -20.57 -0.86 -17.71
N LEU A 63 -20.41 -1.31 -18.94
CA LEU A 63 -19.09 -1.72 -19.45
C LEU A 63 -18.17 -0.53 -19.77
N VAL A 64 -18.73 0.58 -20.25
CA VAL A 64 -17.96 1.70 -20.80
C VAL A 64 -17.57 2.72 -19.73
N HIS A 65 -18.38 2.91 -18.68
CA HIS A 65 -18.12 3.97 -17.70
C HIS A 65 -16.75 3.81 -17.01
N TRP A 66 -16.37 2.60 -16.60
CA TRP A 66 -15.13 2.40 -15.84
C TRP A 66 -13.86 2.66 -16.67
N PRO A 67 -13.70 2.10 -17.89
CA PRO A 67 -12.56 2.44 -18.76
C PRO A 67 -12.47 3.94 -19.06
N VAL A 68 -13.61 4.59 -19.31
CA VAL A 68 -13.64 6.02 -19.63
C VAL A 68 -13.25 6.88 -18.43
N ILE A 69 -13.72 6.53 -17.22
CA ILE A 69 -13.29 7.16 -15.96
C ILE A 69 -11.81 6.94 -15.71
N ALA A 70 -11.29 5.74 -16.00
CA ALA A 70 -9.86 5.44 -15.81
C ALA A 70 -8.96 6.23 -16.76
N ILE A 71 -9.39 6.47 -18.01
CA ILE A 71 -8.64 7.25 -19.00
C ILE A 71 -8.75 8.75 -18.71
N PHE A 72 -9.94 9.22 -18.33
CA PHE A 72 -10.23 10.63 -18.07
C PHE A 72 -10.67 10.80 -16.62
N PRO A 73 -9.80 10.65 -15.62
CA PRO A 73 -10.21 10.82 -14.23
C PRO A 73 -10.90 12.18 -14.02
N PRO A 74 -12.04 12.24 -13.30
CA PRO A 74 -12.75 13.49 -13.07
C PRO A 74 -11.97 14.35 -12.09
N LEU A 75 -11.40 15.43 -12.60
CA LEU A 75 -10.50 16.30 -11.85
C LEU A 75 -11.10 17.71 -11.60
N SER A 76 -12.24 18.03 -12.23
CA SER A 76 -12.97 19.29 -12.06
C SER A 76 -14.44 19.08 -12.39
N THR A 77 -15.32 20.01 -12.01
CA THR A 77 -16.74 19.95 -12.40
C THR A 77 -16.92 19.90 -13.91
N GLN A 78 -16.07 20.60 -14.67
CA GLN A 78 -16.08 20.53 -16.14
C GLN A 78 -15.71 19.13 -16.64
N ASN A 79 -14.71 18.49 -16.03
CA ASN A 79 -14.32 17.12 -16.37
C ASN A 79 -15.42 16.12 -16.03
N TYR A 80 -16.14 16.29 -14.93
CA TYR A 80 -17.32 15.46 -14.60
C TYR A 80 -18.41 15.57 -15.67
N ILE A 81 -18.72 16.79 -16.12
CA ILE A 81 -19.72 17.01 -17.19
C ILE A 81 -19.24 16.35 -18.49
N PHE A 82 -17.99 16.58 -18.88
CA PHE A 82 -17.38 15.96 -20.06
C PHE A 82 -17.45 14.43 -19.98
N LEU A 83 -17.08 13.85 -18.83
CA LEU A 83 -17.11 12.42 -18.56
C LEU A 83 -18.51 11.82 -18.72
N ILE A 84 -19.51 12.42 -18.08
CA ILE A 84 -20.89 11.94 -18.19
C ILE A 84 -21.31 11.94 -19.66
N ILE A 85 -21.04 13.02 -20.39
CA ILE A 85 -21.37 13.12 -21.81
C ILE A 85 -20.66 12.04 -22.62
N ILE A 86 -19.35 11.88 -22.47
CA ILE A 86 -18.58 10.93 -23.28
C ILE A 86 -18.96 9.49 -22.94
N ILE A 87 -19.28 9.15 -21.69
CA ILE A 87 -19.80 7.84 -21.29
C ILE A 87 -21.11 7.54 -22.02
N PHE A 88 -22.08 8.46 -21.98
CA PHE A 88 -23.37 8.24 -22.64
C PHE A 88 -23.23 8.19 -24.17
N VAL A 89 -22.46 9.11 -24.77
CA VAL A 89 -22.26 9.15 -26.24
C VAL A 89 -21.56 7.88 -26.73
N SER A 90 -20.48 7.46 -26.07
CA SER A 90 -19.77 6.23 -26.44
C SER A 90 -20.64 4.98 -26.22
N SER A 91 -21.42 4.93 -25.14
CA SER A 91 -22.33 3.81 -24.87
C SER A 91 -23.45 3.71 -25.90
N ILE A 92 -24.07 4.83 -26.28
CA ILE A 92 -25.09 4.87 -27.34
C ILE A 92 -24.47 4.41 -28.67
N THR A 93 -23.26 4.87 -28.98
CA THR A 93 -22.54 4.50 -30.20
C THR A 93 -22.25 3.00 -30.23
N ILE A 94 -21.70 2.44 -29.15
CA ILE A 94 -21.39 1.00 -29.04
C ILE A 94 -22.66 0.16 -29.06
N HIS A 95 -23.73 0.60 -28.41
CA HIS A 95 -25.03 -0.09 -28.42
C HIS A 95 -25.54 -0.30 -29.87
N HIS A 96 -25.60 0.78 -30.66
CA HIS A 96 -26.17 0.74 -32.00
C HIS A 96 -25.22 0.12 -33.06
N ILE A 97 -23.92 0.37 -32.94
CA ILE A 97 -22.95 -0.11 -33.94
C ILE A 97 -22.55 -1.56 -33.67
N PHE A 98 -22.39 -1.93 -32.40
CA PHE A 98 -21.80 -3.19 -31.99
C PHE A 98 -22.80 -4.12 -31.31
N GLU A 99 -23.33 -3.74 -30.14
CA GLU A 99 -24.12 -4.66 -29.30
C GLU A 99 -25.35 -5.21 -30.03
N GLN A 100 -26.17 -4.36 -30.64
CA GLN A 100 -27.38 -4.79 -31.35
C GLN A 100 -27.11 -5.74 -32.52
N LYS A 101 -25.92 -5.67 -33.12
CA LYS A 101 -25.51 -6.55 -34.23
C LYS A 101 -24.91 -7.84 -33.70
N TYR A 102 -24.05 -7.72 -32.69
CA TYR A 102 -23.41 -8.83 -32.01
C TYR A 102 -24.43 -9.82 -31.42
N LEU A 103 -25.49 -9.32 -30.78
CA LEU A 103 -26.56 -10.15 -30.20
C LEU A 103 -27.34 -10.98 -31.22
N LYS A 104 -27.20 -10.69 -32.53
CA LYS A 104 -27.86 -11.42 -33.62
C LYS A 104 -26.93 -12.42 -34.31
N LEU A 105 -25.66 -12.50 -33.92
CA LEU A 105 -24.70 -13.42 -34.52
C LEU A 105 -24.97 -14.87 -34.11
N ASP A 106 -24.82 -15.79 -35.05
CA ASP A 106 -24.85 -17.22 -34.76
C ASP A 106 -23.51 -17.70 -34.19
N TRP A 107 -23.49 -18.92 -33.64
CA TRP A 107 -22.28 -19.52 -33.06
C TRP A 107 -21.10 -19.57 -34.06
N LYS A 108 -21.38 -19.79 -35.35
CA LYS A 108 -20.35 -19.93 -36.39
C LYS A 108 -19.63 -18.62 -36.67
N ALA A 109 -20.32 -17.47 -36.58
CA ALA A 109 -19.71 -16.15 -36.67
C ALA A 109 -19.14 -15.68 -35.32
N LEU A 110 -19.81 -16.03 -34.22
CA LEU A 110 -19.45 -15.58 -32.87
C LEU A 110 -18.08 -16.10 -32.43
N VAL A 111 -17.79 -17.39 -32.61
CA VAL A 111 -16.54 -17.99 -32.13
C VAL A 111 -15.29 -17.40 -32.81
N PRO A 112 -15.21 -17.33 -34.15
CA PRO A 112 -14.08 -16.68 -34.81
C PRO A 112 -13.95 -15.21 -34.39
N PHE A 113 -15.07 -14.51 -34.23
CA PHE A 113 -15.08 -13.12 -33.82
C PHE A 113 -14.49 -12.91 -32.42
N VAL A 114 -14.92 -13.72 -31.43
CA VAL A 114 -14.34 -13.68 -30.08
C VAL A 114 -12.86 -14.04 -30.10
N PHE A 115 -12.46 -15.04 -30.89
CA PHE A 115 -11.05 -15.42 -31.02
C PHE A 115 -10.20 -14.27 -31.60
N ILE A 116 -10.70 -13.56 -32.61
CA ILE A 116 -10.04 -12.37 -33.17
C ILE A 116 -9.92 -11.26 -32.12
N LEU A 117 -10.96 -11.01 -31.32
CA LEU A 117 -10.90 -10.01 -30.24
C LEU A 117 -9.86 -10.38 -29.17
N VAL A 118 -9.81 -11.65 -28.77
CA VAL A 118 -8.82 -12.14 -27.80
C VAL A 118 -7.40 -11.99 -28.37
N LEU A 119 -7.16 -12.43 -29.61
CA LEU A 119 -5.85 -12.25 -30.26
C LEU A 119 -5.48 -10.78 -30.42
N GLY A 120 -6.43 -9.93 -30.80
CA GLY A 120 -6.24 -8.49 -30.89
C GLY A 120 -5.87 -7.88 -29.54
N ASN A 121 -6.51 -8.33 -28.46
CA ASN A 121 -6.18 -7.89 -27.10
C ASN A 121 -4.78 -8.35 -26.68
N VAL A 122 -4.41 -9.61 -26.93
CA VAL A 122 -3.05 -10.14 -26.68
C VAL A 122 -2.01 -9.35 -27.46
N PHE A 123 -2.26 -9.09 -28.74
CA PHE A 123 -1.37 -8.30 -29.59
C PHE A 123 -1.21 -6.87 -29.06
N LEU A 124 -2.32 -6.22 -28.70
CA LEU A 124 -2.30 -4.86 -28.14
C LEU A 124 -1.53 -4.81 -26.81
N GLN A 125 -1.75 -5.77 -25.91
CA GLN A 125 -1.01 -5.85 -24.64
C GLN A 125 0.49 -6.04 -24.89
N ASN A 126 0.87 -6.89 -25.84
CA ASN A 126 2.27 -7.09 -26.22
C ASN A 126 2.87 -5.81 -26.81
N CYS A 127 2.13 -5.12 -27.68
CA CYS A 127 2.54 -3.86 -28.28
C CYS A 127 2.77 -2.76 -27.22
N ILE A 128 1.87 -2.64 -26.24
CA ILE A 128 2.00 -1.65 -25.14
C ILE A 128 3.21 -1.94 -24.25
N ARG A 129 3.54 -3.22 -24.02
CA ARG A 129 4.64 -3.62 -23.13
C ARG A 129 6.02 -3.51 -23.78
N GLU A 130 6.12 -3.89 -25.06
CA GLU A 130 7.41 -4.02 -25.75
C GLU A 130 7.76 -2.80 -26.61
N HIS A 131 6.75 -2.11 -27.15
CA HIS A 131 6.98 -1.05 -28.13
C HIS A 131 7.07 0.32 -27.47
N SER A 132 8.18 1.01 -27.69
CA SER A 132 8.44 2.36 -27.15
C SER A 132 7.48 3.45 -27.64
N PHE A 133 6.65 3.15 -28.65
CA PHE A 133 5.60 4.04 -29.14
C PHE A 133 4.64 4.50 -28.03
N TRP A 134 4.34 3.60 -27.08
CA TRP A 134 3.41 3.87 -25.98
C TRP A 134 4.09 4.54 -24.77
N ASN A 135 5.41 4.77 -24.84
CA ASN A 135 6.10 5.46 -23.76
C ASN A 135 5.65 6.91 -23.71
N ALA A 136 5.21 7.33 -22.53
CA ALA A 136 4.90 8.72 -22.29
C ALA A 136 6.18 9.56 -22.45
N THR A 137 6.06 10.65 -23.21
CA THR A 137 7.12 11.65 -23.37
C THR A 137 6.74 12.86 -22.54
N TYR A 138 7.62 13.22 -21.60
CA TYR A 138 7.42 14.37 -20.73
C TYR A 138 8.43 15.46 -21.04
N PRO A 139 8.15 16.73 -20.67
CA PRO A 139 9.18 17.76 -20.59
C PRO A 139 10.39 17.27 -19.77
N THR A 140 11.60 17.73 -20.10
CA THR A 140 12.85 17.22 -19.52
C THR A 140 12.86 17.24 -17.99
N ASP A 141 12.31 18.28 -17.37
CA ASP A 141 12.25 18.41 -15.91
C ASP A 141 11.34 17.35 -15.26
N VAL A 142 10.16 17.12 -15.84
CA VAL A 142 9.21 16.09 -15.38
C VAL A 142 9.79 14.69 -15.62
N GLN A 143 10.42 14.48 -16.78
CA GLN A 143 11.11 13.22 -17.09
C GLN A 143 12.19 12.92 -16.05
N ARG A 144 12.97 13.93 -15.62
CA ARG A 144 13.98 13.81 -14.57
C ARG A 144 13.33 13.38 -13.25
N ILE A 145 12.28 14.06 -12.80
CA ILE A 145 11.56 13.74 -11.54
C ILE A 145 11.03 12.30 -11.58
N VAL A 146 10.37 11.90 -12.66
CA VAL A 146 9.84 10.53 -12.85
C VAL A 146 10.97 9.52 -12.81
N SER A 147 12.10 9.79 -13.48
CA SER A 147 13.24 8.87 -13.52
C SER A 147 13.91 8.70 -12.15
N MET A 148 14.10 9.79 -11.41
CA MET A 148 14.73 9.74 -10.09
C MET A 148 13.84 8.98 -9.09
N ASN A 149 12.52 9.20 -9.12
CA ASN A 149 11.60 8.44 -8.27
C ASN A 149 11.55 6.95 -8.64
N LYS A 150 11.53 6.61 -9.93
CA LYS A 150 11.57 5.21 -10.39
C LYS A 150 12.87 4.51 -10.04
N ALA A 151 13.98 5.22 -9.97
CA ALA A 151 15.27 4.65 -9.56
C ALA A 151 15.30 4.17 -8.10
N GLN A 152 14.32 4.58 -7.28
CA GLN A 152 14.18 4.12 -5.89
C GLN A 152 13.40 2.80 -5.75
N LEU A 153 12.82 2.28 -6.84
CA LEU A 153 11.97 1.09 -6.87
C LEU A 153 12.71 -0.21 -7.28
N PRO A 154 12.15 -1.41 -6.98
CA PRO A 154 10.97 -1.63 -6.14
C PRO A 154 11.27 -1.45 -4.65
N ASN A 155 12.45 -1.89 -4.22
CA ASN A 155 12.96 -1.80 -2.86
C ASN A 155 14.39 -1.25 -2.95
N PHE A 156 14.67 -0.08 -2.36
CA PHE A 156 16.00 0.54 -2.54
C PHE A 156 17.13 -0.31 -1.92
N TRP A 157 16.83 -1.13 -0.91
CA TRP A 157 17.82 -2.00 -0.27
C TRP A 157 18.27 -3.17 -1.15
N ALA A 158 17.49 -3.55 -2.18
CA ALA A 158 17.87 -4.63 -3.09
C ALA A 158 19.08 -4.26 -3.97
N SER A 159 19.33 -2.97 -4.16
CA SER A 159 20.49 -2.43 -4.88
C SER A 159 21.56 -1.85 -3.95
N ASP A 160 21.38 -1.96 -2.62
CA ASP A 160 22.34 -1.45 -1.64
C ASP A 160 23.67 -2.22 -1.70
N PRO A 161 24.79 -1.57 -2.04
CA PRO A 161 26.09 -2.22 -2.08
C PRO A 161 26.51 -2.82 -0.74
N GLN A 162 26.07 -2.24 0.39
CA GLN A 162 26.44 -2.70 1.73
C GLN A 162 25.80 -4.05 2.09
N MET A 163 24.78 -4.49 1.34
CA MET A 163 24.19 -5.81 1.52
C MET A 163 25.18 -6.93 1.16
N LYS A 164 26.19 -6.64 0.32
CA LYS A 164 27.26 -7.60 -0.03
C LYS A 164 28.20 -7.91 1.15
N ASP A 165 28.20 -7.08 2.18
CA ASP A 165 28.99 -7.31 3.40
C ASP A 165 28.28 -8.28 4.35
N CYS A 166 27.06 -8.70 4.03
CA CYS A 166 26.26 -9.60 4.83
C CYS A 166 26.20 -11.00 4.22
N THR A 167 26.29 -12.02 5.08
CA THR A 167 26.11 -13.41 4.72
C THR A 167 24.69 -13.82 5.04
N GLU A 168 23.91 -14.18 4.02
CA GLU A 168 22.62 -14.81 4.23
C GLU A 168 22.83 -16.26 4.73
N GLU A 169 22.16 -16.59 5.83
CA GLU A 169 22.18 -17.92 6.42
C GLU A 169 20.89 -18.68 6.02
N VAL A 170 20.96 -20.02 6.01
CA VAL A 170 19.76 -20.85 5.84
C VAL A 170 19.01 -20.90 7.16
N LEU A 171 17.77 -20.42 7.16
CA LEU A 171 16.89 -20.56 8.32
C LEU A 171 16.35 -21.99 8.40
N GLU A 172 16.78 -22.76 9.39
CA GLU A 172 16.31 -24.14 9.62
C GLU A 172 14.93 -24.21 10.29
N ASP A 173 14.40 -23.08 10.76
CA ASP A 173 13.10 -23.00 11.42
C ASP A 173 11.91 -23.09 10.46
N SER A 174 10.71 -23.30 11.01
CA SER A 174 9.45 -23.53 10.27
C SER A 174 8.85 -22.27 9.61
N ILE A 175 9.68 -21.33 9.17
CA ILE A 175 9.25 -20.20 8.34
C ILE A 175 9.31 -20.63 6.88
N GLU A 176 8.21 -20.43 6.17
CA GLU A 176 8.16 -20.71 4.74
C GLU A 176 9.14 -19.79 4.00
N PRO A 177 9.89 -20.28 2.99
CA PRO A 177 10.87 -19.47 2.28
C PRO A 177 10.31 -18.17 1.70
N SER A 178 9.05 -18.15 1.26
CA SER A 178 8.37 -16.96 0.74
C SER A 178 8.12 -15.87 1.80
N ARG A 179 8.15 -16.23 3.09
CA ARG A 179 7.93 -15.34 4.23
C ARG A 179 9.24 -14.90 4.90
N ASN A 180 10.38 -15.44 4.45
CA ASN A 180 11.71 -15.01 4.89
C ASN A 180 12.23 -13.93 3.92
N TYR A 181 12.24 -12.68 4.36
CA TYR A 181 12.80 -11.58 3.56
C TYR A 181 14.31 -11.45 3.73
N GLY A 182 14.85 -11.91 4.85
CA GLY A 182 16.28 -11.92 5.10
C GLY A 182 16.61 -12.46 6.49
N TYR A 183 17.60 -13.34 6.56
CA TYR A 183 18.12 -13.90 7.80
C TYR A 183 19.63 -14.10 7.65
N GLY A 184 20.41 -13.54 8.56
CA GLY A 184 21.87 -13.67 8.49
C GLY A 184 22.61 -12.70 9.38
N HIS A 185 23.90 -12.54 9.08
CA HIS A 185 24.81 -11.70 9.83
C HIS A 185 25.75 -10.95 8.90
N CYS A 186 26.17 -9.77 9.32
CA CYS A 186 27.09 -8.92 8.58
C CYS A 186 28.49 -9.06 9.16
N GLN A 187 29.38 -9.71 8.40
CA GLN A 187 30.79 -9.85 8.75
C GLN A 187 31.62 -8.73 8.13
N HIS A 188 32.80 -8.48 8.68
CA HIS A 188 33.78 -7.65 8.01
C HIS A 188 34.30 -8.36 6.74
N PHE A 189 34.55 -7.59 5.68
CA PHE A 189 35.27 -8.06 4.51
C PHE A 189 36.64 -8.61 4.96
N LEU A 190 36.97 -9.88 4.65
CA LEU A 190 38.23 -10.57 5.01
C LEU A 190 38.39 -11.03 6.48
N PHE A 191 37.46 -11.81 7.03
CA PHE A 191 37.69 -12.62 8.24
C PHE A 191 38.16 -11.84 9.50
N GLN A 192 37.86 -10.54 9.61
CA GLN A 192 38.12 -9.78 10.84
C GLN A 192 36.82 -9.63 11.62
N GLN A 193 36.86 -9.88 12.93
CA GLN A 193 35.74 -9.49 13.79
C GLN A 193 35.73 -7.97 13.88
N GLY A 194 34.55 -7.36 13.97
CA GLY A 194 34.47 -5.93 14.20
C GLY A 194 35.19 -5.56 15.49
N HIS A 195 35.67 -4.31 15.59
CA HIS A 195 36.60 -3.91 16.64
C HIS A 195 35.92 -3.68 18.00
N GLY A 196 34.59 -3.77 18.03
CA GLY A 196 33.80 -3.58 19.23
C GLY A 196 33.73 -4.84 20.10
N ASN A 197 33.27 -4.66 21.33
CA ASN A 197 33.15 -5.71 22.34
C ASN A 197 31.69 -6.13 22.61
N PHE A 198 30.74 -5.69 21.77
CA PHE A 198 29.32 -5.95 21.94
C PHE A 198 28.64 -6.36 20.63
N SER A 199 27.64 -7.22 20.74
CA SER A 199 26.86 -7.78 19.65
C SER A 199 25.54 -7.05 19.46
N ILE A 200 25.12 -6.91 18.20
CA ILE A 200 23.87 -6.26 17.81
C ILE A 200 23.01 -7.28 17.07
N MET A 201 21.72 -7.31 17.40
CA MET A 201 20.70 -8.03 16.63
C MET A 201 19.57 -7.09 16.27
N MET A 202 19.10 -7.17 15.02
CA MET A 202 17.94 -6.45 14.53
C MET A 202 16.86 -7.43 14.08
N LEU A 203 15.63 -7.25 14.55
CA LEU A 203 14.53 -8.12 14.17
C LEU A 203 13.24 -7.36 13.87
N GLY A 204 12.41 -7.96 13.03
CA GLY A 204 11.11 -7.42 12.63
C GLY A 204 10.68 -7.84 11.24
N ASN A 205 9.95 -6.97 10.55
CA ASN A 205 9.43 -7.24 9.21
C ASN A 205 10.33 -6.61 8.14
N SER A 206 9.79 -6.36 6.96
CA SER A 206 10.51 -5.78 5.82
C SER A 206 11.20 -4.45 6.14
N PHE A 207 10.75 -3.72 7.16
CA PHE A 207 11.40 -2.48 7.61
C PHE A 207 12.82 -2.70 8.18
N VAL A 208 13.16 -3.92 8.61
CA VAL A 208 14.54 -4.27 8.97
C VAL A 208 15.46 -4.04 7.77
N LEU A 209 15.04 -4.45 6.57
CA LEU A 209 15.86 -4.28 5.36
C LEU A 209 15.96 -2.81 4.92
N ASN A 210 14.96 -1.98 5.24
CA ASN A 210 15.04 -0.54 5.03
C ASN A 210 16.13 0.12 5.90
N PHE A 211 16.32 -0.33 7.14
CA PHE A 211 17.09 0.42 8.12
C PHE A 211 18.37 -0.26 8.62
N MET A 212 18.56 -1.56 8.38
CA MET A 212 19.71 -2.29 8.90
C MET A 212 21.03 -1.67 8.49
N ASN A 213 21.25 -1.36 7.20
CA ASN A 213 22.49 -0.79 6.71
C ASN A 213 22.66 0.69 7.08
N PRO A 214 21.65 1.57 6.89
CA PRO A 214 21.72 2.95 7.37
C PRO A 214 22.08 3.05 8.86
N ILE A 215 21.45 2.24 9.72
CA ILE A 215 21.77 2.22 11.15
C ILE A 215 23.17 1.64 11.40
N ARG A 216 23.50 0.50 10.78
CA ARG A 216 24.79 -0.19 10.95
C ARG A 216 25.98 0.70 10.57
N ALA A 217 25.85 1.51 9.53
CA ALA A 217 26.92 2.38 9.03
C ALA A 217 27.44 3.36 10.11
N HIS A 218 26.54 3.86 10.99
CA HIS A 218 26.89 4.80 12.07
C HIS A 218 27.63 4.17 13.25
N PHE A 219 27.68 2.84 13.33
CA PHE A 219 28.52 2.18 14.32
C PHE A 219 29.99 2.19 13.92
N HIS A 220 30.33 2.53 12.67
CA HIS A 220 31.71 2.56 12.17
C HIS A 220 32.48 1.28 12.51
N GLN A 221 31.81 0.12 12.43
CA GLN A 221 32.36 -1.21 12.73
C GLN A 221 32.71 -1.45 14.21
N ASN A 222 32.23 -0.59 15.13
CA ASN A 222 32.37 -0.76 16.56
C ASN A 222 31.29 -1.71 17.12
N TYR A 223 31.33 -2.96 16.71
CA TYR A 223 30.52 -4.08 17.23
C TYR A 223 31.26 -5.39 16.95
N SER A 224 31.01 -6.46 17.71
CA SER A 224 31.63 -7.79 17.51
C SER A 224 30.88 -8.65 16.50
N ASP A 225 29.55 -8.57 16.50
CA ASP A 225 28.65 -9.27 15.56
C ASP A 225 27.43 -8.39 15.28
N PHE A 226 26.88 -8.48 14.07
CA PHE A 226 25.65 -7.79 13.67
C PHE A 226 24.73 -8.76 12.94
N ARG A 227 23.62 -9.14 13.58
CA ARG A 227 22.63 -10.08 13.06
C ARG A 227 21.35 -9.37 12.66
N TYR A 228 20.68 -9.87 11.62
CA TYR A 228 19.39 -9.36 11.21
C TYR A 228 18.41 -10.49 10.88
N MET A 229 17.13 -10.25 11.18
CA MET A 229 16.03 -11.16 10.91
C MET A 229 14.81 -10.37 10.42
N SER A 230 14.37 -10.63 9.18
CA SER A 230 13.26 -9.94 8.53
C SER A 230 12.25 -10.95 8.01
N PHE A 231 11.06 -11.00 8.62
CA PHE A 231 10.01 -11.95 8.28
C PHE A 231 8.68 -11.27 7.96
N SER A 232 7.87 -11.86 7.07
CA SER A 232 6.47 -11.47 6.91
C SER A 232 5.72 -11.57 8.24
N GLY A 233 4.89 -10.57 8.53
CA GLY A 233 4.18 -10.47 9.82
C GLY A 233 5.11 -10.38 11.04
N GLY A 234 6.41 -10.10 10.86
CA GLY A 234 7.38 -10.02 11.94
C GLY A 234 7.23 -8.77 12.79
N TYR A 235 6.26 -8.73 13.71
CA TYR A 235 6.10 -7.59 14.63
C TYR A 235 6.87 -7.72 15.94
N ALA A 236 7.44 -8.88 16.26
CA ALA A 236 8.34 -9.11 17.40
C ALA A 236 7.82 -8.83 18.82
N ILE A 237 6.85 -7.96 19.04
CA ILE A 237 6.27 -7.67 20.35
C ILE A 237 4.76 -7.91 20.39
N THR A 238 4.11 -8.04 19.23
CA THR A 238 2.69 -8.41 19.10
C THR A 238 2.47 -9.50 18.07
N SER A 239 1.31 -10.16 18.13
CA SER A 239 0.90 -11.10 17.10
C SER A 239 -0.61 -11.03 16.81
N ASP A 240 -0.97 -10.76 15.56
CA ASP A 240 -2.35 -10.58 15.10
C ASP A 240 -2.84 -11.73 14.19
N SER A 241 -1.94 -12.63 13.83
CA SER A 241 -2.12 -13.59 12.74
C SER A 241 -1.33 -14.87 12.99
N GLY A 242 -1.65 -15.94 12.26
CA GLY A 242 -0.84 -17.17 12.31
C GLY A 242 0.61 -16.92 11.89
N GLU A 243 0.81 -16.09 10.86
CA GLU A 243 2.13 -15.71 10.37
C GLU A 243 2.97 -14.99 11.41
N SER A 244 2.41 -13.95 12.04
CA SER A 244 3.11 -13.17 13.07
C SER A 244 3.45 -14.00 14.31
N ARG A 245 2.59 -14.96 14.70
CA ARG A 245 2.88 -15.91 15.79
C ARG A 245 4.06 -16.81 15.45
N SER A 246 4.14 -17.34 14.23
CA SER A 246 5.29 -18.15 13.80
C SER A 246 6.58 -17.34 13.83
N SER A 247 6.57 -16.12 13.28
CA SER A 247 7.73 -15.22 13.30
C SER A 247 8.18 -14.89 14.73
N MET A 248 7.23 -14.63 15.63
CA MET A 248 7.47 -14.38 17.06
C MET A 248 8.21 -15.54 17.75
N VAL A 249 7.80 -16.79 17.49
CA VAL A 249 8.44 -17.98 18.09
C VAL A 249 9.91 -18.07 17.66
N VAL A 250 10.18 -17.83 16.38
CA VAL A 250 11.55 -17.85 15.85
C VAL A 250 12.39 -16.72 16.44
N PHE A 251 11.85 -15.49 16.51
CA PHE A 251 12.56 -14.37 17.15
C PHE A 251 12.96 -14.67 18.60
N LYS A 252 12.04 -15.22 19.41
CA LYS A 252 12.34 -15.59 20.81
C LYS A 252 13.44 -16.64 20.90
N LYS A 253 13.36 -17.69 20.08
CA LYS A 253 14.38 -18.75 20.01
C LYS A 253 15.76 -18.18 19.67
N HIS A 254 15.84 -17.30 18.67
CA HIS A 254 17.12 -16.76 18.19
C HIS A 254 17.71 -15.72 19.15
N VAL A 255 16.89 -14.89 19.78
CA VAL A 255 17.36 -13.99 20.85
C VAL A 255 17.92 -14.78 22.03
N GLU A 256 17.28 -15.89 22.43
CA GLU A 256 17.80 -16.80 23.46
C GLU A 256 19.10 -17.50 23.05
N GLN A 257 19.20 -17.92 21.80
CA GLN A 257 20.36 -18.62 21.26
C GLN A 257 21.59 -17.71 21.18
N PHE A 258 21.43 -16.50 20.60
CA PHE A 258 22.54 -15.61 20.31
C PHE A 258 22.86 -14.61 21.42
N LYS A 259 21.89 -14.31 22.30
CA LYS A 259 22.05 -13.43 23.47
C LYS A 259 22.71 -12.09 23.12
N PRO A 260 22.12 -11.30 22.19
CA PRO A 260 22.72 -10.07 21.72
C PRO A 260 22.84 -9.05 22.86
N ASP A 261 23.93 -8.28 22.90
CA ASP A 261 24.05 -7.19 23.88
C ASP A 261 23.00 -6.10 23.60
N VAL A 262 22.76 -5.83 22.33
CA VAL A 262 21.82 -4.81 21.86
C VAL A 262 20.80 -5.43 20.91
N LEU A 263 19.51 -5.28 21.24
CA LEU A 263 18.41 -5.72 20.41
C LEU A 263 17.65 -4.53 19.82
N PHE A 264 17.65 -4.41 18.50
CA PHE A 264 16.79 -3.50 17.76
C PHE A 264 15.52 -4.23 17.30
N ILE A 265 14.37 -3.63 17.60
CA ILE A 265 13.08 -4.09 17.14
C ILE A 265 12.54 -3.05 16.14
N ILE A 266 12.55 -3.41 14.85
CA ILE A 266 12.28 -2.51 13.73
C ILE A 266 11.13 -3.07 12.89
N MET A 267 9.97 -2.41 12.89
CA MET A 267 8.80 -2.95 12.21
C MET A 267 7.88 -1.86 11.66
N LYS A 268 7.24 -2.14 10.52
CA LYS A 268 5.91 -1.56 10.24
C LYS A 268 4.91 -2.18 11.21
N HIS A 269 4.25 -1.34 12.01
CA HIS A 269 3.36 -1.81 13.08
C HIS A 269 2.14 -2.57 12.56
N SER A 270 1.65 -3.51 13.38
CA SER A 270 0.40 -4.23 13.14
C SER A 270 -0.79 -3.27 13.12
N TYR A 271 -1.83 -3.61 12.37
CA TYR A 271 -3.11 -2.89 12.39
C TYR A 271 -3.71 -2.82 13.81
N ASN A 272 -3.49 -3.84 14.64
CA ASN A 272 -4.07 -3.89 15.99
C ASN A 272 -3.51 -2.83 16.93
N VAL A 273 -2.29 -2.31 16.70
CA VAL A 273 -1.70 -1.27 17.55
C VAL A 273 -2.10 0.15 17.14
N LEU A 274 -2.94 0.29 16.10
CA LEU A 274 -3.50 1.57 15.66
C LEU A 274 -4.74 1.98 16.46
N PHE A 275 -5.29 1.07 17.26
CA PHE A 275 -6.47 1.36 18.08
C PHE A 275 -6.09 2.06 19.40
N PRO A 276 -6.99 2.88 19.96
CA PRO A 276 -6.78 3.50 21.27
C PRO A 276 -6.57 2.43 22.35
N ILE A 277 -5.63 2.71 23.26
CA ILE A 277 -5.33 1.83 24.40
C ILE A 277 -6.56 1.76 25.32
N LEU A 278 -6.97 0.54 25.65
CA LEU A 278 -8.06 0.27 26.60
C LEU A 278 -7.54 0.06 28.03
N GLU A 279 -8.42 0.17 29.01
CA GLU A 279 -8.10 -0.30 30.37
C GLU A 279 -7.94 -1.83 30.36
N ASN A 280 -6.82 -2.34 30.87
CA ASN A 280 -6.43 -3.75 30.79
C ASN A 280 -6.30 -4.28 29.36
N ASP A 281 -5.66 -3.49 28.48
CA ASP A 281 -5.49 -3.84 27.07
C ASP A 281 -4.66 -5.14 26.90
N PRO A 282 -5.23 -6.19 26.27
CA PRO A 282 -4.53 -7.45 26.06
C PRO A 282 -3.33 -7.31 25.12
N ILE A 283 -3.32 -6.33 24.21
CA ILE A 283 -2.20 -6.10 23.28
C ILE A 283 -1.01 -5.53 24.07
N VAL A 284 -1.26 -4.59 24.98
CA VAL A 284 -0.21 -4.03 25.85
C VAL A 284 0.37 -5.11 26.77
N GLN A 285 -0.49 -6.00 27.30
CA GLN A 285 -0.03 -7.15 28.10
C GLN A 285 0.84 -8.11 27.27
N GLU A 286 0.43 -8.45 26.05
CA GLU A 286 1.23 -9.28 25.13
C GLU A 286 2.60 -8.63 24.84
N MET A 287 2.63 -7.33 24.57
CA MET A 287 3.86 -6.56 24.36
C MET A 287 4.79 -6.65 25.58
N GLU A 288 4.25 -6.41 26.78
CA GLU A 288 5.02 -6.45 28.01
C GLU A 288 5.59 -7.86 28.27
N GLU A 289 4.80 -8.90 28.07
CA GLU A 289 5.24 -10.30 28.22
C GLU A 289 6.35 -10.67 27.23
N ASN A 290 6.22 -10.24 25.98
CA ASN A 290 7.21 -10.50 24.94
C ASN A 290 8.52 -9.75 25.21
N ILE A 291 8.44 -8.48 25.60
CA ILE A 291 9.61 -7.66 25.96
C ILE A 291 10.35 -8.30 27.15
N LYS A 292 9.63 -8.73 28.19
CA LYS A 292 10.22 -9.43 29.36
C LYS A 292 10.98 -10.71 29.00
N ILE A 293 10.62 -11.38 27.90
CA ILE A 293 11.38 -12.54 27.41
C ILE A 293 12.71 -12.07 26.83
N TYR A 294 12.71 -11.03 26.01
CA TYR A 294 13.93 -10.48 25.42
C TYR A 294 14.89 -9.89 26.46
N GLU A 295 14.37 -9.24 27.51
CA GLU A 295 15.17 -8.67 28.61
C GLU A 295 16.01 -9.71 29.36
N LYS A 296 15.66 -11.00 29.29
CA LYS A 296 16.46 -12.08 29.89
C LYS A 296 17.76 -12.36 29.14
N PHE A 297 17.81 -12.00 27.86
CA PHE A 297 18.88 -12.39 26.95
C PHE A 297 19.59 -11.19 26.31
N ALA A 298 18.94 -10.03 26.25
CA ALA A 298 19.51 -8.79 25.74
C ALA A 298 19.76 -7.76 26.85
N LYS A 299 20.91 -7.07 26.80
CA LYS A 299 21.25 -6.05 27.81
C LYS A 299 20.49 -4.74 27.59
N LYS A 300 20.27 -4.37 26.32
CA LYS A 300 19.53 -3.17 25.91
C LYS A 300 18.59 -3.50 24.76
N ILE A 301 17.37 -2.98 24.82
CA ILE A 301 16.34 -3.14 23.79
C ILE A 301 15.94 -1.76 23.28
N TYR A 302 15.93 -1.58 21.97
CA TYR A 302 15.51 -0.37 21.28
C TYR A 302 14.36 -0.71 20.34
N ILE A 303 13.18 -0.12 20.58
CA ILE A 303 11.97 -0.40 19.83
C ILE A 303 11.58 0.84 19.02
N MET A 304 11.44 0.66 17.71
CA MET A 304 11.04 1.75 16.82
C MET A 304 9.60 2.20 17.13
N ASP A 305 9.40 3.51 17.19
CA ASP A 305 8.08 4.10 17.36
C ASP A 305 7.17 3.87 16.14
N HIS A 306 5.89 4.17 16.29
CA HIS A 306 4.94 4.18 15.21
C HIS A 306 5.35 5.18 14.13
N PHE A 307 5.35 4.69 12.89
CA PHE A 307 5.76 5.45 11.72
C PHE A 307 4.55 5.76 10.84
N PRO A 308 4.43 6.96 10.25
CA PRO A 308 3.42 7.32 9.26
C PRO A 308 3.09 6.20 8.29
N THR A 309 1.83 5.78 8.30
CA THR A 309 1.34 4.77 7.35
C THR A 309 1.07 5.46 6.03
N PHE A 310 1.96 5.25 5.06
CA PHE A 310 1.75 5.70 3.69
C PHE A 310 0.66 4.86 3.01
N GLU A 311 -0.15 5.52 2.17
CA GLU A 311 -1.15 4.85 1.36
C GLU A 311 -0.50 3.84 0.40
N GLU A 312 -1.17 2.73 0.15
CA GLU A 312 -0.78 1.85 -0.95
C GLU A 312 -0.86 2.61 -2.27
N ASN A 313 0.04 2.29 -3.20
CA ASN A 313 0.15 2.93 -4.50
C ASN A 313 0.45 4.45 -4.43
N PHE A 314 1.00 4.93 -3.30
CA PHE A 314 1.32 6.35 -3.08
C PHE A 314 2.22 6.92 -4.17
N LEU A 315 3.35 6.28 -4.50
CA LEU A 315 4.30 6.83 -5.46
C LEU A 315 3.67 7.03 -6.85
N ASN A 316 2.84 6.10 -7.31
CA ASN A 316 2.13 6.25 -8.58
C ASN A 316 1.15 7.43 -8.53
N ARG A 317 0.39 7.57 -7.44
CA ARG A 317 -0.51 8.71 -7.22
C ARG A 317 0.28 10.03 -7.16
N PHE A 318 1.41 10.06 -6.49
CA PHE A 318 2.30 11.21 -6.41
C PHE A 318 2.80 11.62 -7.81
N LEU A 319 3.38 10.68 -8.57
CA LEU A 319 3.87 10.97 -9.93
C LEU A 319 2.75 11.40 -10.88
N GLN A 320 1.55 10.83 -10.76
CA GLN A 320 0.39 11.29 -11.53
C GLN A 320 0.03 12.75 -11.21
N ASN A 321 0.13 13.18 -9.95
CA ASN A 321 -0.10 14.59 -9.60
C ASN A 321 1.07 15.48 -10.05
N VAL A 322 2.32 15.04 -9.95
CA VAL A 322 3.46 15.79 -10.51
C VAL A 322 3.28 16.06 -12.00
N ILE A 323 2.79 15.08 -12.76
CA ILE A 323 2.57 15.20 -14.21
C ILE A 323 1.37 16.09 -14.54
N ASN A 324 0.24 15.92 -13.83
CA ASN A 324 -1.03 16.52 -14.23
C ASN A 324 -1.43 17.77 -13.43
N ARG A 325 -0.91 17.92 -12.21
CA ARG A 325 -1.30 18.92 -11.19
C ARG A 325 -0.13 19.29 -10.27
N PRO A 326 0.98 19.83 -10.80
CA PRO A 326 2.16 20.14 -10.00
C PRO A 326 1.87 21.17 -8.87
N ASP A 327 0.82 21.97 -8.99
CA ASP A 327 0.42 22.96 -7.98
C ASP A 327 -0.45 22.38 -6.84
N GLU A 328 -0.90 21.12 -6.95
CA GLU A 328 -1.81 20.47 -5.98
C GLU A 328 -1.15 19.31 -5.23
N LEU A 329 0.12 19.43 -4.87
CA LEU A 329 0.87 18.35 -4.20
C LEU A 329 0.71 18.34 -2.67
N GLU A 330 0.45 19.49 -2.04
CA GLU A 330 0.33 19.63 -0.58
C GLU A 330 -0.68 18.68 0.09
N PRO A 331 -1.86 18.39 -0.50
CA PRO A 331 -2.82 17.44 0.07
C PRO A 331 -2.33 15.98 0.10
N LEU A 332 -1.20 15.66 -0.53
CA LEU A 332 -0.60 14.32 -0.50
C LEU A 332 0.22 14.07 0.77
N HIS A 333 0.45 15.10 1.59
CA HIS A 333 1.04 14.95 2.91
C HIS A 333 0.05 14.35 3.91
N ILE A 334 0.54 13.56 4.85
CA ILE A 334 -0.29 12.88 5.85
C ILE A 334 -0.67 13.88 6.93
N ASN A 335 -1.96 13.91 7.32
CA ASN A 335 -2.41 14.73 8.44
C ASN A 335 -1.84 14.18 9.76
N ARG A 336 -0.98 14.98 10.43
CA ARG A 336 -0.29 14.56 11.64
C ARG A 336 -1.25 14.35 12.81
N ARG A 337 -2.28 15.18 12.96
CA ARG A 337 -3.21 15.09 14.11
C ARG A 337 -4.02 13.81 14.10
N GLU A 338 -4.40 13.34 12.92
CA GLU A 338 -5.09 12.06 12.77
C GLU A 338 -4.14 10.89 13.00
N HIS A 339 -2.90 11.01 12.51
CA HIS A 339 -1.89 9.97 12.64
C HIS A 339 -1.36 9.80 14.08
N ASP A 340 -1.18 10.89 14.83
CA ASP A 340 -0.68 10.90 16.21
C ASP A 340 -1.67 10.31 17.25
N LYS A 341 -2.86 9.86 16.85
CA LYS A 341 -3.85 9.22 17.74
C LYS A 341 -3.51 7.76 18.12
N VAL A 342 -2.43 7.23 17.58
CA VAL A 342 -1.95 5.85 17.76
C VAL A 342 -0.96 5.72 18.92
N MET A 343 -0.65 4.48 19.32
CA MET A 343 0.32 4.22 20.39
C MET A 343 1.73 4.71 20.03
N LYS A 344 2.42 5.30 21.02
CA LYS A 344 3.83 5.69 20.91
C LYS A 344 4.73 4.78 21.75
N PHE A 345 5.91 4.46 21.22
CA PHE A 345 6.90 3.56 21.82
C PHE A 345 8.15 4.32 22.27
N PHE A 346 9.36 3.98 21.77
CA PHE A 346 10.62 4.39 22.39
C PHE A 346 11.48 5.36 21.56
N PHE A 347 11.81 5.05 20.30
CA PHE A 347 12.58 5.97 19.46
C PHE A 347 11.84 6.33 18.17
N ASP A 348 11.65 7.63 17.99
CA ASP A 348 10.75 8.19 16.99
C ASP A 348 11.51 8.72 15.77
N ILE A 349 11.29 8.09 14.62
CA ILE A 349 11.76 8.55 13.31
C ILE A 349 10.71 9.40 12.58
N SER A 350 9.43 9.36 12.99
CA SER A 350 8.35 10.11 12.35
C SER A 350 8.56 11.63 12.46
N SER A 351 9.17 12.08 13.57
CA SER A 351 9.53 13.48 13.77
C SER A 351 10.40 14.07 12.66
N MET A 352 11.18 13.26 11.94
CA MET A 352 12.01 13.73 10.80
C MET A 352 11.17 14.09 9.57
N PHE A 353 9.93 13.60 9.52
CA PHE A 353 8.97 13.91 8.47
C PHE A 353 7.98 14.99 8.92
N ALA A 354 8.00 15.38 10.20
CA ALA A 354 7.00 16.30 10.74
C ALA A 354 7.28 17.75 10.35
N GLU A 355 6.27 18.41 9.79
CA GLU A 355 6.25 19.84 9.59
C GLU A 355 4.86 20.37 9.96
N ASP A 356 4.80 21.24 10.96
CA ASP A 356 3.55 21.77 11.51
C ASP A 356 2.52 20.66 11.83
N ASP A 357 1.41 20.65 11.11
CA ASP A 357 0.29 19.71 11.23
C ASP A 357 0.34 18.55 10.21
N LYS A 358 1.49 18.33 9.57
CA LYS A 358 1.69 17.31 8.53
C LYS A 358 2.89 16.42 8.82
N TYR A 359 2.81 15.19 8.30
CA TYR A 359 3.99 14.41 7.96
C TYR A 359 4.22 14.52 6.45
N LEU A 360 5.38 15.06 6.08
CA LEU A 360 5.83 15.19 4.71
C LEU A 360 5.99 13.81 4.09
N THR A 361 5.51 13.68 2.86
CA THR A 361 5.50 12.43 2.10
C THR A 361 6.40 12.46 0.87
N PHE A 362 6.94 13.64 0.56
CA PHE A 362 7.90 13.90 -0.49
C PHE A 362 8.72 15.16 -0.17
N ASP A 363 9.87 15.29 -0.81
CA ASP A 363 10.71 16.49 -0.81
C ASP A 363 10.10 17.56 -1.74
N ARG A 364 9.81 18.76 -1.24
CA ARG A 364 9.15 19.82 -2.04
C ARG A 364 10.06 20.42 -3.12
N ASP A 365 11.37 20.40 -2.91
CA ASP A 365 12.36 21.01 -3.81
C ASP A 365 12.80 20.02 -4.89
N GLU A 366 13.12 18.79 -4.49
CA GLU A 366 13.58 17.72 -5.38
C GLU A 366 12.43 16.90 -6.00
N LEU A 367 11.22 17.00 -5.43
CA LEU A 367 10.04 16.21 -5.80
C LEU A 367 10.30 14.70 -5.73
N LEU A 368 11.02 14.27 -4.70
CA LEU A 368 11.30 12.87 -4.40
C LEU A 368 10.33 12.35 -3.34
N ALA A 369 9.57 11.30 -3.67
CA ALA A 369 8.72 10.61 -2.71
C ALA A 369 9.55 9.93 -1.63
N TYR A 370 9.07 10.01 -0.39
CA TYR A 370 9.67 9.35 0.76
C TYR A 370 9.17 7.92 0.97
N ALA A 371 8.12 7.51 0.26
CA ALA A 371 7.61 6.15 0.27
C ALA A 371 7.29 5.62 -1.14
N ASP A 372 7.36 4.29 -1.27
CA ASP A 372 7.02 3.58 -2.50
C ASP A 372 5.53 3.19 -2.57
N ASN A 373 5.17 2.38 -3.57
CA ASN A 373 3.79 1.91 -3.77
C ASN A 373 3.32 0.86 -2.75
N THR A 374 4.21 0.34 -1.91
CA THR A 374 3.92 -0.65 -0.87
C THR A 374 3.96 -0.04 0.54
N GLY A 375 4.29 1.25 0.63
CA GLY A 375 4.44 1.98 1.88
C GLY A 375 5.74 1.68 2.62
N HIS A 376 6.78 1.19 1.93
CA HIS A 376 8.15 1.20 2.46
C HIS A 376 8.80 2.55 2.19
N ILE A 377 9.78 2.91 3.02
CA ILE A 377 10.52 4.16 2.87
C ILE A 377 11.50 4.03 1.69
N THR A 378 11.59 5.06 0.87
CA THR A 378 12.55 5.17 -0.22
C THR A 378 13.92 5.63 0.29
N ALA A 379 14.95 5.59 -0.57
CA ALA A 379 16.27 6.12 -0.21
C ALA A 379 16.23 7.60 0.21
N ALA A 380 15.39 8.41 -0.44
CA ALA A 380 15.17 9.81 -0.08
C ALA A 380 14.58 9.96 1.32
N GLY A 381 13.59 9.14 1.68
CA GLY A 381 13.00 9.17 3.02
C GLY A 381 13.97 8.68 4.10
N VAL A 382 14.75 7.63 3.83
CA VAL A 382 15.75 7.10 4.77
C VAL A 382 16.84 8.13 5.07
N LYS A 383 17.24 8.93 4.08
CA LYS A 383 18.22 10.02 4.25
C LYS A 383 17.79 11.04 5.31
N LEU A 384 16.48 11.28 5.49
CA LEU A 384 15.98 12.16 6.55
C LEU A 384 16.19 11.59 7.95
N CYS A 385 16.25 10.27 8.08
CA CYS A 385 16.41 9.57 9.35
C CYS A 385 17.88 9.48 9.83
N GLU A 386 18.85 9.82 8.98
CA GLU A 386 20.29 9.74 9.27
C GLU A 386 20.68 10.39 10.62
N PRO A 387 20.19 11.60 10.99
CA PRO A 387 20.53 12.19 12.28
C PRO A 387 20.01 11.38 13.48
N VAL A 388 18.86 10.71 13.32
CA VAL A 388 18.31 9.83 14.36
C VAL A 388 19.16 8.57 14.49
N PHE A 389 19.59 7.99 13.37
CA PHE A 389 20.45 6.80 13.35
C PHE A 389 21.83 7.07 13.95
N GLU A 390 22.45 8.21 13.63
CA GLU A 390 23.72 8.64 14.22
C GLU A 390 23.61 8.78 15.73
N LYS A 391 22.57 9.49 16.20
CA LYS A 391 22.29 9.67 17.63
C LYS A 391 22.03 8.35 18.34
N LEU A 392 21.32 7.43 17.68
CA LEU A 392 21.01 6.10 18.20
C LEU A 392 22.28 5.25 18.34
N ALA A 393 23.10 5.18 17.30
CA ALA A 393 24.36 4.44 17.32
C ALA A 393 25.32 4.97 18.39
N LYS A 394 25.46 6.30 18.49
CA LYS A 394 26.25 6.94 19.55
C LYS A 394 25.74 6.58 20.94
N LYS A 395 24.42 6.69 21.16
CA LYS A 395 23.80 6.30 22.43
C LYS A 395 24.07 4.84 22.78
N VAL A 396 24.07 3.93 21.80
CA VAL A 396 24.41 2.52 22.05
C VAL A 396 25.86 2.38 22.45
N MET A 397 26.79 2.93 21.67
CA MET A 397 28.23 2.83 21.94
C MET A 397 28.62 3.42 23.30
N ASP A 398 27.91 4.45 23.78
CA ASP A 398 28.16 5.08 25.08
C ASP A 398 27.61 4.29 26.28
N ASN A 399 26.69 3.33 26.08
CA ASN A 399 25.89 2.71 27.14
C ASN A 399 25.96 1.17 27.23
N VAL A 400 26.80 0.52 26.42
CA VAL A 400 26.91 -0.95 26.36
C VAL A 400 28.18 -1.46 27.03
#